data_AF-A0A850MCE5-F1
#
_entry.id   AF-A0A850MCE5-F1
#
_cell.length_a   1.000
_cell.length_b   1.000
_cell.length_c   1.000
_cell.angle_alpha   90.00
_cell.angle_beta   90.00
_cell.angle_gamma   90.00
#
_symmetry.space_group_name_H-M   'P 1'
#
loop_
_entity.id
_entity.type
_entity.pdbx_description
1 polymer ?
#
loop_
_entity_poly.entity_id
_entity_poly.type
_entity_poly.pdbx_seq_one_letter_code
_entity_poly.pdbx_strand_id
1 'polypeptide(L)'
;MEKFEKHHSKGEALENGKYHYGKVKCGESYQIVIPKQAREHFGIKAGDKLLVLGDIKKGIAIQKASIMKNLALKILSVIGGTLLKNRSEPERDA
;
A
#
# COMPACT_ATOMS: atom_id res chain seq x y z
N MET A 1 -2.17 -31.97 -19.82
CA MET A 1 -1.44 -30.69 -19.73
C MET A 1 -2.36 -29.61 -20.24
N GLU A 2 -3.10 -28.97 -19.32
CA GLU A 2 -4.11 -27.98 -19.67
C GLU A 2 -3.42 -26.67 -20.07
N LYS A 3 -3.67 -26.22 -21.30
CA LYS A 3 -3.14 -24.98 -21.85
C LYS A 3 -3.71 -23.82 -21.06
N PHE A 4 -2.89 -23.17 -20.24
CA PHE A 4 -3.20 -21.84 -19.71
C PHE A 4 -3.11 -20.85 -20.87
N GLU A 5 -4.24 -20.71 -21.55
CA GLU A 5 -4.47 -19.73 -22.60
C GLU A 5 -4.18 -18.34 -22.03
N LYS A 6 -3.21 -17.66 -22.63
CA LYS A 6 -2.80 -16.31 -22.27
C LYS A 6 -3.91 -15.33 -22.65
N HIS A 7 -4.93 -15.23 -21.81
CA HIS A 7 -5.77 -14.04 -21.80
C HIS A 7 -4.94 -12.90 -21.20
N HIS A 8 -4.37 -12.07 -22.06
CA HIS A 8 -4.09 -10.68 -21.71
C HIS A 8 -5.43 -9.97 -21.46
N SER A 9 -6.14 -10.31 -20.39
CA SER A 9 -7.31 -9.55 -19.96
C SER A 9 -6.80 -8.20 -19.44
N LYS A 10 -7.33 -7.12 -19.99
CA LYS A 10 -7.29 -5.81 -19.33
C LYS A 10 -7.97 -5.98 -17.98
N GLY A 11 -7.32 -5.57 -16.90
CA GLY A 11 -7.86 -5.60 -15.56
C GLY A 11 -9.20 -4.89 -15.60
N GLU A 12 -10.24 -5.61 -15.19
CA GLU A 12 -11.62 -5.14 -15.28
C GLU A 12 -11.79 -4.08 -14.20
N ALA A 13 -12.09 -2.85 -14.62
CA ALA A 13 -12.44 -1.78 -13.70
C ALA A 13 -13.76 -2.14 -13.02
N LEU A 14 -13.74 -2.19 -11.70
CA LEU A 14 -14.94 -2.26 -10.88
C LEU A 14 -15.36 -0.83 -10.52
N GLU A 15 -16.38 -0.71 -9.68
CA GLU A 15 -16.85 0.60 -9.22
C GLU A 15 -15.85 1.28 -8.27
N ASN A 16 -15.78 2.62 -8.34
CA ASN A 16 -15.08 3.48 -7.37
C ASN A 16 -13.57 3.21 -7.23
N GLY A 17 -12.85 3.10 -8.35
CA GLY A 17 -11.38 2.96 -8.37
C GLY A 17 -10.87 1.59 -7.91
N LYS A 18 -11.77 0.60 -7.81
CA LYS A 18 -11.43 -0.80 -7.56
C LYS A 18 -11.22 -1.51 -8.90
N TYR A 19 -10.34 -2.51 -8.91
CA TYR A 19 -10.00 -3.24 -10.12
C TYR A 19 -9.84 -4.72 -9.82
N HIS A 20 -10.35 -5.59 -10.70
CA HIS A 20 -10.06 -7.01 -10.69
C HIS A 20 -8.95 -7.29 -11.72
N TYR A 21 -7.79 -7.74 -11.24
CA TYR A 21 -6.62 -8.03 -12.08
C TYR A 21 -6.50 -9.52 -12.46
N GLY A 22 -7.58 -10.27 -12.28
CA GLY A 22 -7.64 -11.72 -12.49
C GLY A 22 -7.16 -12.55 -11.30
N LYS A 23 -7.23 -13.87 -11.47
CA LYS A 23 -6.74 -14.86 -10.50
C LYS A 23 -5.28 -15.20 -10.81
N VAL A 24 -4.43 -15.21 -9.79
CA VAL A 24 -3.03 -15.63 -9.90
C VAL A 24 -2.80 -16.89 -9.08
N LYS A 25 -1.90 -17.77 -9.54
CA LYS A 25 -1.50 -18.97 -8.81
C LYS A 25 -0.31 -18.66 -7.89
N CYS A 26 -0.33 -19.21 -6.69
CA CYS A 26 0.82 -19.21 -5.79
C CYS A 26 1.85 -20.23 -6.28
N GLY A 27 3.10 -19.81 -6.44
CA GLY A 27 4.21 -20.68 -6.82
C GLY A 27 4.70 -21.56 -5.66
N GLU A 28 5.59 -22.49 -5.97
CA GLU A 28 6.13 -23.49 -5.01
C GLU A 28 6.86 -22.86 -3.82
N SER A 29 7.48 -21.69 -4.02
CA SER A 29 8.13 -20.93 -2.95
C SER A 29 7.20 -19.93 -2.26
N TYR A 30 5.89 -20.17 -2.29
CA TYR A 30 4.86 -19.29 -1.71
C TYR A 30 4.87 -17.85 -2.26
N GLN A 31 5.31 -17.69 -3.50
CA GLN A 31 5.36 -16.40 -4.18
C GLN A 31 4.16 -16.20 -5.09
N ILE A 32 3.70 -14.96 -5.21
CA ILE A 32 2.71 -14.56 -6.21
C ILE A 32 3.33 -13.56 -7.18
N VAL A 33 2.94 -13.67 -8.46
CA VAL A 33 3.30 -12.67 -9.46
C VAL A 33 2.24 -11.58 -9.44
N ILE A 34 2.64 -10.34 -9.14
CA ILE A 34 1.73 -9.19 -9.26
C ILE A 34 1.48 -8.92 -10.76
N PRO A 35 0.21 -8.95 -11.22
CA PRO A 35 -0.13 -8.71 -12.61
C PRO A 35 0.47 -7.41 -13.15
N LYS A 36 0.87 -7.40 -14.43
CA LYS A 36 1.53 -6.24 -15.07
C LYS A 36 0.72 -4.95 -14.89
N GLN A 37 -0.59 -4.99 -15.12
CA GLN A 37 -1.44 -3.81 -14.99
C GLN A 37 -1.58 -3.33 -13.55
N ALA A 38 -1.64 -4.23 -12.56
CA ALA A 38 -1.62 -3.84 -11.16
C ALA A 38 -0.30 -3.11 -10.82
N ARG A 39 0.84 -3.60 -11.35
CA ARG A 39 2.13 -2.92 -11.21
C ARG A 39 2.13 -1.53 -11.84
N GLU A 40 1.51 -1.37 -13.01
CA GLU A 40 1.39 -0.07 -13.70
C GLU A 40 0.48 0.89 -12.93
N HIS A 41 -0.73 0.47 -12.55
CA HIS A 41 -1.70 1.30 -11.82
C HIS A 41 -1.18 1.76 -10.45
N PHE A 42 -0.52 0.87 -9.70
CA PHE A 42 0.01 1.19 -8.37
C PHE A 42 1.49 1.61 -8.38
N GLY A 43 2.10 1.74 -9.56
CA GLY A 43 3.50 2.15 -9.71
C GLY A 43 4.50 1.25 -8.97
N ILE A 44 4.27 -0.07 -8.94
CA ILE A 44 5.14 -1.05 -8.28
C ILE A 44 6.25 -1.47 -9.25
N LYS A 45 7.50 -1.21 -8.86
CA LYS A 45 8.70 -1.52 -9.63
C LYS A 45 9.52 -2.63 -8.97
N ALA A 46 10.41 -3.26 -9.74
CA ALA A 46 11.36 -4.20 -9.18
C ALA A 46 12.23 -3.49 -8.12
N GLY A 47 12.47 -4.15 -6.99
CA GLY A 47 13.20 -3.58 -5.85
C GLY A 47 12.35 -2.72 -4.91
N ASP A 48 11.08 -2.42 -5.24
CA ASP A 48 10.20 -1.74 -4.29
C ASP A 48 9.96 -2.62 -3.06
N LYS A 49 10.01 -1.98 -1.88
CA LYS A 49 9.60 -2.62 -0.62
C LYS A 49 8.09 -2.55 -0.49
N LEU A 50 7.47 -3.70 -0.32
CA LEU A 50 6.03 -3.85 -0.12
C LEU A 50 5.75 -4.22 1.34
N LEU A 51 4.74 -3.59 1.91
CA LEU A 51 4.11 -3.94 3.17
C LEU A 51 3.00 -4.95 2.88
N VAL A 52 3.01 -6.06 3.62
CA VAL A 52 1.97 -7.10 3.56
C VAL A 52 1.22 -7.08 4.88
N LEU A 53 -0.09 -6.88 4.82
CA LEU A 53 -0.99 -6.81 5.98
C LEU A 53 -2.03 -7.92 5.85
N GLY A 54 -2.48 -8.49 6.97
CA GLY A 54 -3.45 -9.57 6.97
C GLY A 54 -4.54 -9.37 8.02
N ASP A 55 -5.77 -9.67 7.64
CA ASP A 55 -6.92 -9.87 8.52
C ASP A 55 -7.53 -11.22 8.16
N ILE A 56 -7.65 -12.13 9.13
CA ILE A 56 -8.11 -13.51 8.91
C ILE A 56 -9.48 -13.57 8.23
N LYS A 57 -10.36 -12.59 8.49
CA LYS A 57 -11.71 -12.55 7.90
C LYS A 57 -11.76 -11.85 6.54
N LYS A 58 -10.77 -11.03 6.20
CA LYS A 58 -10.79 -10.17 4.99
C LYS A 58 -9.69 -10.50 3.98
N GLY A 59 -8.69 -11.29 4.37
CA GLY A 59 -7.55 -11.67 3.54
C GLY A 59 -6.35 -10.76 3.71
N ILE A 60 -5.52 -10.69 2.66
CA ILE A 60 -4.22 -10.00 2.66
C ILE A 60 -4.32 -8.72 1.82
N ALA A 61 -3.74 -7.63 2.34
CA ALA A 61 -3.55 -6.39 1.60
C ALA A 61 -2.05 -6.13 1.36
N ILE A 62 -1.72 -5.60 0.19
CA ILE A 62 -0.34 -5.29 -0.21
C ILE A 62 -0.26 -3.79 -0.52
N GLN A 63 0.76 -3.11 0.00
CA GLN A 63 0.96 -1.68 -0.22
C GLN A 63 2.42 -1.27 -0.27
N LYS A 64 2.77 -0.18 -0.96
CA LYS A 64 4.15 0.33 -0.96
C LYS A 64 4.54 0.82 0.43
N ALA A 65 5.69 0.38 0.93
CA ALA A 65 6.18 0.81 2.24
C ALA A 65 6.43 2.33 2.31
N SER A 66 6.68 2.98 1.17
CA SER A 66 6.83 4.44 1.07
C SER A 66 5.60 5.21 1.56
N ILE A 67 4.40 4.64 1.43
CA ILE A 67 3.16 5.28 1.87
C ILE A 67 3.08 5.32 3.39
N MET A 68 3.53 4.24 4.07
CA MET A 68 3.60 4.21 5.53
C MET A 68 4.57 5.26 6.07
N LYS A 69 5.73 5.46 5.41
CA LYS A 69 6.67 6.52 5.78
C LYS A 69 6.01 7.90 5.76
N ASN A 70 5.24 8.19 4.71
CA ASN A 70 4.53 9.46 4.60
C ASN A 70 3.46 9.64 5.69
N LEU A 71 2.74 8.58 6.03
CA LEU A 71 1.77 8.60 7.14
C LEU A 71 2.46 8.86 8.47
N ALA A 72 3.56 8.15 8.77
CA ALA A 72 4.33 8.32 9.99
C ALA A 72 4.89 9.76 10.13
N LEU A 73 5.44 10.32 9.04
CA LEU A 73 5.93 11.70 9.02
C LEU A 73 4.80 12.71 9.27
N LYS A 74 3.61 12.49 8.68
CA LYS A 74 2.44 13.35 8.94
C LYS A 74 2.00 13.30 10.40
N ILE A 75 1.90 12.10 10.98
CA ILE A 75 1.55 11.92 12.40
C ILE A 75 2.59 12.62 13.29
N LEU A 76 3.88 12.40 13.03
CA LEU A 76 4.96 13.06 13.78
C LEU A 76 4.90 14.58 13.65
N SER A 77 4.59 15.13 12.46
CA SER A 77 4.45 16.57 12.27
C SER A 77 3.27 17.15 13.08
N VAL A 78 2.15 16.44 13.15
CA VAL A 78 0.98 16.87 13.94
C VAL A 78 1.30 16.85 15.43
N ILE A 79 1.91 15.75 15.90
CA ILE A 79 2.30 15.61 17.32
C ILE A 79 3.39 16.61 17.69
N GLY A 80 4.45 16.72 16.89
CA GLY A 80 5.56 17.65 17.10
C GLY A 80 5.11 19.11 17.06
N GLY A 81 4.22 19.47 16.13
CA GLY A 81 3.61 20.81 16.10
C GLY A 81 2.78 21.11 17.35
N THR A 82 2.09 20.12 17.89
CA THR A 82 1.31 20.25 19.13
C THR A 82 2.23 20.39 20.37
N LEU A 83 3.34 19.66 20.41
CA LEU A 83 4.32 19.72 21.51
C LEU A 83 5.15 21.00 21.51
N LEU A 84 5.43 21.61 20.35
CA LEU A 84 6.19 22.85 20.27
C LEU A 84 5.33 24.11 20.50
N LYS A 85 4.00 24.03 20.28
CA LYS A 85 3.10 25.19 20.44
C LYS A 85 2.74 25.50 21.91
N ASN A 86 2.97 24.56 22.83
CA ASN A 86 2.74 24.75 24.27
C ASN A 86 3.93 25.39 25.02
N ARG A 87 4.88 26.03 24.32
CA ARG A 87 6.07 26.68 24.91
C ARG A 87 6.19 28.19 24.61
N SER A 88 5.08 28.90 24.64
CA SER A 88 5.03 30.38 24.71
C SER A 88 4.10 30.75 25.87
N GLU A 89 4.44 31.47 26.93
CA GLU A 89 5.64 32.19 27.38
C GLU A 89 5.70 32.05 28.93
N PRO A 90 6.86 32.15 29.61
CA PRO A 90 6.84 32.34 31.06
C PRO A 90 6.20 33.70 31.37
N GLU A 91 5.17 33.69 32.21
CA GLU A 91 4.51 34.87 32.76
C GLU A 91 5.59 35.80 33.33
N ARG A 92 5.78 36.97 32.70
CA ARG A 92 6.58 38.04 33.29
C ARG A 92 5.69 38.68 34.34
N ASP A 93 5.71 38.11 35.53
CA ASP A 93 5.17 38.78 36.71
C ASP A 93 6.02 40.04 36.97
N ALA A 94 5.28 41.14 37.10
CA ALA A 94 5.75 42.51 37.26
C ALA A 94 6.43 42.77 38.61
#